data_AF-A0A8C2BA77-F1
#
_entry.id   AF-A0A8C2BA77-F1
#
_cell.length_a   1.000
_cell.length_b   1.000
_cell.length_c   1.000
_cell.angle_alpha   90.00
_cell.angle_beta   90.00
_cell.angle_gamma   90.00
#
_symmetry.space_group_name_H-M   'P 1'
#
loop_
_entity.id
_entity.type
_entity.pdbx_description
1 polymer ?
#
loop_
_entity_poly.entity_id
_entity_poly.type
_entity_poly.pdbx_seq_one_letter_code
_entity_poly.pdbx_strand_id
1 'polypeptide(L)'
;MEDDLIIEELDKAINQMAKGKSPGLDGLTVDFYVFFWKDIRQLLFEALGECILKHNLSPTMKRGLITLIPKADKDPSFIENWRPITLLCTDYKLLAHVYANRL
;
A
#
# COMPACT_ATOMS: atom_id res chain seq x y z
N MET A 1 14.11 -17.11 6.83
CA MET A 1 12.90 -17.61 7.50
C MET A 1 11.80 -16.66 7.12
N GLU A 2 10.88 -17.08 6.25
CA GLU A 2 9.59 -16.42 6.14
C GLU A 2 8.86 -16.75 7.45
N ASP A 3 9.11 -15.96 8.48
CA ASP A 3 8.31 -16.04 9.70
C ASP A 3 6.89 -15.64 9.34
N ASP A 4 5.92 -16.40 9.86
CA ASP A 4 4.50 -16.17 9.65
C ASP A 4 4.16 -14.70 9.92
N LEU A 5 3.26 -14.14 9.10
CA LEU A 5 2.70 -12.82 9.35
C LEU A 5 1.96 -12.85 10.68
N ILE A 6 2.23 -11.89 11.57
CA ILE A 6 1.51 -11.75 12.84
C ILE A 6 0.60 -10.53 12.77
N ILE A 7 -0.61 -10.64 13.32
CA ILE A 7 -1.64 -9.60 13.15
C ILE A 7 -1.24 -8.28 13.84
N GLU A 8 -0.47 -8.34 14.91
CA GLU A 8 0.08 -7.18 15.62
C GLU A 8 1.07 -6.39 14.75
N GLU A 9 1.71 -7.02 13.78
CA GLU A 9 2.57 -6.31 12.84
C GLU A 9 1.75 -5.43 11.91
N LEU A 10 0.54 -5.87 11.53
CA LEU A 10 -0.40 -5.04 10.78
C LEU A 10 -0.87 -3.85 11.62
N ASP A 11 -1.18 -4.07 12.90
CA ASP A 11 -1.55 -2.98 13.82
C ASP A 11 -0.44 -1.94 13.93
N LYS A 12 0.80 -2.39 14.08
CA LYS A 12 1.96 -1.50 14.16
C LYS A 12 2.14 -0.74 12.85
N ALA A 13 2.08 -1.44 11.72
CA ALA A 13 2.29 -0.85 10.41
C ALA A 13 1.22 0.20 10.08
N ILE A 14 -0.07 -0.10 10.27
CA ILE A 14 -1.15 0.83 9.92
C ILE A 14 -1.08 2.14 10.73
N ASN A 15 -0.65 2.07 11.99
CA ASN A 15 -0.49 3.24 12.85
C ASN A 15 0.73 4.10 12.48
N GLN A 16 1.71 3.54 11.76
CA GLN A 16 2.90 4.26 11.30
C GLN A 16 2.75 4.84 9.90
N MET A 17 1.80 4.35 9.11
CA MET A 17 1.57 4.82 7.75
C MET A 17 1.06 6.27 7.74
N ALA A 18 1.58 7.07 6.82
CA ALA A 18 1.15 8.45 6.67
C ALA A 18 -0.28 8.52 6.09
N LYS A 19 -1.11 9.35 6.72
CA LYS A 19 -2.47 9.69 6.28
C LYS A 19 -2.47 10.69 5.12
N GLY A 20 -3.61 10.83 4.43
CA GLY A 20 -3.79 11.78 3.33
C GLY A 20 -2.95 11.49 2.08
N LYS A 21 -2.57 10.22 1.89
CA LYS A 21 -1.83 9.76 0.70
C LYS A 21 -2.80 9.23 -0.36
N SER A 22 -2.42 9.35 -1.63
CA SER A 22 -3.23 8.88 -2.75
C SER A 22 -3.45 7.36 -2.70
N PRO A 23 -4.69 6.89 -2.95
CA PRO A 23 -5.00 5.47 -2.99
C PRO A 23 -4.48 4.81 -4.27
N GLY A 24 -4.61 3.49 -4.36
CA GLY A 24 -4.46 2.76 -5.61
C GLY A 24 -5.70 2.86 -6.50
N LEU A 25 -5.81 1.93 -7.46
CA LEU A 25 -6.95 1.86 -8.39
C LEU A 25 -8.31 1.61 -7.70
N ASP A 26 -8.31 1.08 -6.49
CA ASP A 26 -9.50 0.75 -5.68
C ASP A 26 -10.07 1.97 -4.92
N GLY A 27 -9.32 3.07 -4.83
CA GLY A 27 -9.73 4.25 -4.07
C GLY A 27 -9.58 4.12 -2.54
N LEU A 28 -9.05 3.00 -2.02
CA LEU A 28 -8.93 2.79 -0.58
C LEU A 28 -7.64 3.43 -0.03
N THR A 29 -7.79 4.47 0.79
CA THR A 29 -6.69 5.22 1.42
C THR A 29 -6.30 4.62 2.77
N VAL A 30 -5.14 5.02 3.31
CA VAL A 30 -4.77 4.68 4.71
C VAL A 30 -5.85 5.14 5.69
N ASP A 31 -6.48 6.29 5.45
CA ASP A 31 -7.56 6.81 6.30
C ASP A 31 -8.78 5.88 6.35
N PHE A 32 -9.12 5.21 5.24
CA PHE A 32 -10.16 4.17 5.22
C PHE A 32 -9.80 3.02 6.16
N TYR A 33 -8.57 2.49 6.07
CA TYR A 33 -8.15 1.38 6.92
C TYR A 33 -8.10 1.78 8.39
N VAL A 34 -7.61 2.98 8.71
CA VAL A 34 -7.57 3.47 10.10
C VAL A 34 -8.98 3.60 10.67
N PHE A 35 -9.94 4.10 9.88
CA PHE A 35 -11.33 4.26 10.33
C PHE A 35 -12.01 2.91 10.57
N PHE A 36 -11.91 1.98 9.61
CA PHE A 36 -12.57 0.68 9.66
C PHE A 36 -11.70 -0.43 10.26
N TRP A 37 -10.56 -0.10 10.89
CA TRP A 37 -9.54 -1.08 11.26
C TRP A 37 -10.11 -2.22 12.11
N LYS A 38 -10.98 -1.88 13.06
CA LYS A 38 -11.62 -2.85 13.95
C LYS A 38 -12.46 -3.88 13.19
N ASP A 39 -13.05 -3.48 12.07
CA ASP A 39 -13.96 -4.31 11.29
C ASP A 39 -13.21 -5.13 10.21
N ILE A 40 -12.15 -4.57 9.62
CA ILE A 40 -11.49 -5.18 8.44
C ILE A 40 -10.15 -5.86 8.74
N ARG A 41 -9.53 -5.58 9.89
CA ARG A 41 -8.21 -6.09 10.29
C ARG A 41 -8.08 -7.60 10.08
N GLN A 42 -9.05 -8.36 10.58
CA GLN A 42 -8.98 -9.82 10.57
C GLN A 42 -9.08 -10.37 9.15
N LEU A 43 -10.02 -9.84 8.36
CA LEU A 43 -10.21 -10.22 6.97
C LEU A 43 -8.96 -9.92 6.14
N LEU A 44 -8.35 -8.75 6.33
CA LEU A 44 -7.12 -8.37 5.64
C LEU A 44 -5.95 -9.28 6.06
N PHE A 45 -5.81 -9.58 7.34
CA PHE A 45 -4.79 -10.50 7.85
C PHE A 45 -4.86 -11.87 7.18
N GLU A 46 -6.06 -12.46 7.10
CA GLU A 46 -6.30 -13.75 6.45
C GLU A 46 -5.97 -13.70 4.96
N ALA A 47 -6.41 -12.65 4.26
CA ALA A 47 -6.13 -12.47 2.84
C ALA A 47 -4.62 -12.32 2.54
N LEU A 48 -3.89 -11.56 3.37
CA LEU A 48 -2.44 -11.42 3.25
C LEU A 48 -1.72 -12.72 3.61
N GLY A 49 -2.17 -13.44 4.63
CA GLY A 49 -1.66 -14.76 4.99
C GLY A 49 -1.79 -15.77 3.85
N GLU A 50 -2.92 -15.79 3.16
CA GLU A 50 -3.12 -16.63 1.97
C GLU A 50 -2.16 -16.24 0.83
N CYS A 51 -1.95 -14.93 0.61
CA CYS A 51 -1.01 -14.45 -0.40
C CYS A 51 0.43 -14.93 -0.13
N ILE A 52 0.85 -14.89 1.14
CA ILE A 52 2.19 -15.35 1.58
C ILE A 52 2.30 -16.86 1.42
N LEU A 53 1.32 -17.62 1.93
CA LEU A 53 1.30 -19.08 1.85
C LEU A 53 1.38 -19.60 0.40
N LYS A 54 0.71 -18.90 -0.52
CA LYS A 54 0.68 -19.25 -1.95
C LYS A 54 1.83 -18.64 -2.75
N HIS A 55 2.70 -17.84 -2.12
CA HIS A 55 3.71 -17.00 -2.77
C HIS A 55 3.15 -16.19 -3.95
N ASN A 56 1.92 -15.70 -3.82
CA ASN A 56 1.22 -15.02 -4.91
C ASN A 56 0.30 -13.93 -4.38
N LEU A 57 0.64 -12.68 -4.72
CA LEU A 57 -0.19 -11.53 -4.39
C LEU A 57 -1.52 -11.56 -5.17
N SER A 58 -2.53 -10.93 -4.57
CA SER A 58 -3.82 -10.74 -5.23
C SER A 58 -3.67 -9.95 -6.55
N PRO A 59 -4.59 -10.11 -7.52
CA PRO A 59 -4.53 -9.37 -8.79
C PRO A 59 -4.58 -7.84 -8.63
N THR A 60 -5.18 -7.30 -7.55
CA THR A 60 -5.20 -5.86 -7.27
C THR A 60 -3.86 -5.37 -6.75
N MET A 61 -3.20 -6.13 -5.87
CA MET A 61 -1.87 -5.80 -5.33
C MET A 61 -0.76 -5.82 -6.39
N LYS A 62 -0.97 -6.51 -7.51
CA LYS A 62 -0.04 -6.55 -8.65
C LYS A 62 -0.27 -5.45 -9.69
N ARG A 63 -1.30 -4.62 -9.51
CA ARG A 63 -1.64 -3.52 -10.42
C ARG A 63 -1.34 -2.18 -9.77
N GLY A 64 -0.92 -1.22 -10.59
CA GLY A 64 -0.71 0.16 -10.17
C GLY A 64 -1.23 1.13 -11.22
N LEU A 65 -1.73 2.27 -10.77
CA LEU A 65 -2.11 3.38 -11.65
C LEU A 65 -0.86 4.22 -11.94
N ILE A 66 -0.44 4.26 -13.19
CA ILE A 66 0.63 5.16 -13.62
C ILE A 66 0.01 6.54 -13.91
N THR A 67 0.52 7.57 -13.26
CA THR A 67 0.13 8.97 -13.50
C THR A 67 1.35 9.88 -13.51
N LEU A 68 1.21 11.05 -14.10
CA LEU A 68 2.28 12.05 -14.19
C LEU A 68 2.11 13.11 -13.11
N ILE A 69 3.20 13.46 -12.42
CA ILE A 69 3.26 14.63 -11.55
C ILE A 69 4.32 15.62 -12.06
N PRO A 70 4.08 16.94 -11.98
CA PRO A 70 5.06 17.93 -12.41
C PRO A 70 6.28 17.93 -11.47
N LYS A 71 7.48 18.14 -12.03
CA LYS A 71 8.68 18.42 -11.24
C LYS A 71 8.52 19.80 -10.59
N ALA A 72 8.91 19.91 -9.31
CA ALA A 72 8.98 21.20 -8.63
C ALA A 72 9.87 22.17 -9.43
N ASP A 73 9.46 23.44 -9.49
CA ASP A 73 10.20 24.54 -10.09
C ASP A 73 10.55 24.36 -11.59
N LYS A 74 9.71 23.63 -12.34
CA LYS A 74 9.86 23.40 -13.79
C LYS A 74 8.57 23.75 -14.54
N ASP A 75 8.72 24.19 -15.79
CA ASP A 75 7.58 24.52 -16.66
C ASP A 75 6.83 23.24 -17.09
N PRO A 76 5.56 23.06 -16.71
CA PRO A 76 4.79 21.86 -17.02
C PRO A 76 4.39 21.75 -18.50
N SER A 77 4.67 22.76 -19.33
CA SER A 77 4.44 22.71 -20.78
C SER A 77 5.35 21.71 -21.51
N PHE A 78 6.44 21.30 -20.87
CA PHE A 78 7.43 20.38 -21.41
C PHE A 78 7.30 18.98 -20.79
N ILE A 79 7.19 17.94 -21.62
CA ILE A 79 6.93 16.55 -21.15
C ILE A 79 8.06 16.00 -20.27
N GLU A 80 9.30 16.39 -20.54
CA GLU A 80 10.49 16.04 -19.75
C GLU A 80 10.45 16.60 -18.32
N ASN A 81 9.60 17.59 -18.06
CA ASN A 81 9.38 18.19 -16.74
C ASN A 81 8.31 17.44 -15.93
N TRP A 82 7.77 16.34 -16.43
CA TRP A 82 6.90 15.44 -15.69
C TRP A 82 7.65 14.22 -15.18
N ARG A 83 7.21 13.66 -14.06
CA ARG A 83 7.70 12.39 -13.51
C ARG A 83 6.54 11.39 -13.50
N PRO A 84 6.71 10.20 -14.09
CA PRO A 84 5.76 9.13 -13.86
C PRO A 84 5.88 8.63 -12.42
N ILE A 85 4.74 8.43 -11.78
CA ILE A 85 4.61 7.76 -10.49
C ILE A 85 3.60 6.62 -10.64
N THR A 86 3.81 5.55 -9.87
CA THR A 86 2.89 4.42 -9.80
C THR A 86 2.19 4.43 -8.46
N LEU A 87 0.87 4.52 -8.48
CA LEU A 87 0.03 4.43 -7.30
C LEU A 87 -0.39 2.97 -7.08
N LEU A 88 0.18 2.34 -6.05
CA LEU A 88 -0.15 0.99 -5.61
C LEU A 88 -1.30 1.01 -4.58
N CYS A 89 -2.06 -0.09 -4.49
CA CYS A 89 -3.11 -0.21 -3.46
C CYS A 89 -2.51 -0.20 -2.05
N THR A 90 -3.36 0.12 -1.08
CA THR A 90 -2.94 0.28 0.31
C THR A 90 -2.61 -1.07 0.96
N ASP A 91 -3.25 -2.18 0.55
CA ASP A 91 -2.92 -3.54 1.03
C ASP A 91 -1.45 -3.88 0.78
N TYR A 92 -0.99 -3.63 -0.46
CA TYR A 92 0.40 -3.88 -0.85
C TYR A 92 1.34 -3.00 -0.03
N LYS A 93 1.02 -1.71 0.11
CA LYS A 93 1.84 -0.78 0.89
C LYS A 93 1.92 -1.18 2.36
N LEU A 94 0.82 -1.65 2.94
CA LEU A 94 0.77 -2.13 4.32
C LEU A 94 1.67 -3.36 4.50
N LEU A 95 1.54 -4.36 3.63
CA LEU A 95 2.39 -5.56 3.68
C LEU A 95 3.86 -5.22 3.47
N ALA A 96 4.19 -4.34 2.52
CA ALA A 96 5.55 -3.88 2.32
C ALA A 96 6.12 -3.13 3.55
N HIS A 97 5.29 -2.33 4.23
CA HIS A 97 5.66 -1.63 5.45
C HIS A 97 5.92 -2.58 6.62
N VAL A 98 5.15 -3.67 6.73
CA VAL A 98 5.41 -4.75 7.70
C VAL A 98 6.79 -5.35 7.48
N TYR A 99 7.11 -5.74 6.25
CA TYR A 99 8.44 -6.29 5.94
C TYR A 99 9.55 -5.28 6.15
N ALA A 100 9.33 -4.00 5.82
CA ALA A 100 10.29 -2.95 6.10
C ALA A 100 10.57 -2.79 7.61
N ASN A 101 9.56 -2.98 8.47
CA ASN A 101 9.71 -2.94 9.92
C ASN A 101 10.47 -4.15 10.52
N ARG A 102 10.65 -5.23 9.76
CA ARG A 102 11.41 -6.42 10.16
C ARG A 102 12.91 -6.28 9.85
N LEU A 103 13.30 -5.28 9.04
CA LEU A 103 14.69 -4.97 8.66
C LEU A 103 15.31 -3.95 9.62
#